data_AF-A0A1V6GQ54-F1
#
_entry.id   AF-A0A1V6GQ54-F1
#
_cell.length_a   1.000
_cell.length_b   1.000
_cell.length_c   1.000
_cell.angle_alpha   90.00
_cell.angle_beta   90.00
_cell.angle_gamma   90.00
#
_symmetry.space_group_name_H-M   'P 1'
#
loop_
_entity.id
_entity.type
_entity.pdbx_description
1 polymer ?
#
loop_
_entity_poly.entity_id
_entity_poly.type
_entity_poly.pdbx_seq_one_letter_code
_entity_poly.pdbx_strand_id
1 'polypeptide(L)'
;MKNTRVVKSLQLALAVALCAVTGVRAASGTWNGAQNAFWTNSANWSVSPYPSGGETATFSEASANTALNTAGLPGILNIVFDTASVAAYTIGTGTSQTNILRDGGEVRITGTAGASQTLDTTLRLGPDSTTASYSLRNDHAARTLTVGAIGGMSGGTKTLNLNGVGTITVEGPLQRASSVLDITYNSSGAVNLNGNASIRQIQINATNGVINLGAGTTLTVSNGGGSGIMAAS
;
A
#
# COMPACT_ATOMS: atom_id res chain seq x y z
N MET A 1 25.76 -39.90 -67.68
CA MET A 1 24.62 -40.67 -67.13
C MET A 1 24.57 -40.35 -65.63
N LYS A 2 23.75 -39.39 -65.15
CA LYS A 2 22.34 -39.55 -64.71
C LYS A 2 22.18 -40.80 -63.81
N ASN A 3 21.72 -40.78 -62.55
CA ASN A 3 20.90 -39.80 -61.82
C ASN A 3 21.03 -39.96 -60.29
N THR A 4 21.11 -38.81 -59.64
CA THR A 4 20.67 -38.49 -58.28
C THR A 4 19.33 -39.16 -57.92
N ARG A 5 19.23 -39.77 -56.73
CA ARG A 5 17.93 -40.04 -56.08
C ARG A 5 17.85 -39.32 -54.75
N VAL A 6 17.14 -38.20 -54.81
CA VAL A 6 16.54 -37.46 -53.70
C VAL A 6 15.54 -38.38 -53.00
N VAL A 7 15.69 -38.60 -51.70
CA VAL A 7 14.63 -39.21 -50.88
C VAL A 7 13.82 -38.08 -50.25
N LYS A 8 12.52 -38.11 -50.55
CA LYS A 8 11.52 -37.11 -50.17
C LYS A 8 11.12 -37.26 -48.71
N SER A 9 10.86 -36.10 -48.13
CA SER A 9 10.38 -35.73 -46.81
C SER A 9 9.16 -36.53 -46.32
N LEU A 10 9.09 -36.82 -45.03
CA LEU A 10 7.83 -37.06 -44.31
C LEU A 10 7.70 -36.03 -43.19
N GLN A 11 6.71 -35.16 -43.34
CA GLN A 11 6.38 -34.05 -42.44
C GLN A 11 5.60 -34.58 -41.24
N LEU A 12 6.04 -34.23 -40.02
CA LEU A 12 5.21 -34.33 -38.82
C LEU A 12 5.06 -32.91 -38.25
N ALA A 13 3.97 -32.24 -38.64
CA ALA A 13 3.60 -30.94 -38.11
C ALA A 13 2.93 -31.13 -36.74
N LEU A 14 3.66 -30.90 -35.66
CA LEU A 14 3.09 -30.79 -34.32
C LEU A 14 2.76 -29.33 -34.04
N ALA A 15 1.54 -28.90 -34.35
CA ALA A 15 1.03 -27.60 -33.96
C ALA A 15 0.56 -27.65 -32.49
N VAL A 16 1.45 -27.34 -31.56
CA VAL A 16 1.06 -27.03 -30.18
C VAL A 16 0.50 -25.61 -30.17
N ALA A 17 -0.83 -25.48 -30.15
CA ALA A 17 -1.48 -24.21 -29.88
C ALA A 17 -1.25 -23.87 -28.39
N LEU A 18 -0.20 -23.11 -28.13
CA LEU A 18 0.02 -22.48 -26.84
C LEU A 18 -1.09 -21.42 -26.68
N CYS A 19 -2.21 -21.80 -26.06
CA CYS A 19 -3.13 -20.81 -25.49
C CYS A 19 -2.39 -20.13 -24.35
N ALA A 20 -1.62 -19.09 -24.68
CA ALA A 20 -1.17 -18.12 -23.71
C ALA A 20 -2.45 -17.45 -23.17
N VAL A 21 -2.94 -17.95 -22.04
CA VAL A 21 -3.84 -17.16 -21.20
C VAL A 21 -3.01 -15.96 -20.77
N THR A 22 -3.09 -14.88 -21.54
CA THR A 22 -2.68 -13.58 -21.07
C THR A 22 -3.63 -13.27 -19.93
N GLY A 23 -3.21 -13.60 -18.70
CA GLY A 23 -3.89 -13.11 -17.52
C GLY A 23 -4.05 -11.61 -17.72
N VAL A 24 -5.28 -11.14 -17.85
CA VAL A 24 -5.55 -9.71 -18.00
C VAL A 24 -4.96 -9.09 -16.75
N ARG A 25 -3.83 -8.40 -16.91
CA ARG A 25 -3.17 -7.80 -15.76
C ARG A 25 -4.10 -6.71 -15.24
N ALA A 26 -4.19 -6.60 -13.92
CA ALA A 26 -4.77 -5.43 -13.31
C ALA A 26 -4.15 -4.17 -13.94
N ALA A 27 -4.99 -3.17 -14.16
CA ALA A 27 -4.57 -1.85 -14.59
C ALA A 27 -4.85 -0.87 -13.46
N SER A 28 -4.04 0.18 -13.38
CA SER A 28 -4.31 1.32 -12.52
C SER A 28 -5.66 1.95 -12.90
N GLY A 29 -6.46 2.32 -11.90
CA GLY A 29 -7.86 2.62 -12.10
C GLY A 29 -8.43 3.57 -11.06
N THR A 30 -9.51 4.24 -11.43
CA THR A 30 -10.24 5.15 -10.54
C THR A 30 -11.51 4.46 -10.02
N TRP A 31 -11.76 4.57 -8.72
CA TRP A 31 -12.98 4.07 -8.10
C TRP A 31 -14.17 4.89 -8.58
N ASN A 32 -15.14 4.23 -9.21
CA ASN A 32 -16.44 4.81 -9.52
C ASN A 32 -17.51 4.34 -8.52
N GLY A 33 -17.30 3.20 -7.86
CA GLY A 33 -18.26 2.61 -6.92
C GLY A 33 -19.63 2.36 -7.53
N ALA A 34 -19.71 1.98 -8.81
CA ALA A 34 -20.96 1.94 -9.56
C ALA A 34 -21.93 0.82 -9.12
N GLN A 35 -21.44 -0.27 -8.52
CA GLN A 35 -22.29 -1.42 -8.17
C GLN A 35 -22.40 -1.66 -6.67
N ASN A 36 -21.27 -1.75 -5.97
CA ASN A 36 -21.24 -2.09 -4.54
C ASN A 36 -19.92 -1.67 -3.90
N ALA A 37 -19.74 -1.98 -2.62
CA ALA A 37 -18.57 -1.60 -1.86
C ALA A 37 -17.42 -2.62 -1.89
N PHE A 38 -17.44 -3.62 -2.77
CA PHE A 38 -16.33 -4.58 -2.89
C PHE A 38 -15.24 -4.05 -3.81
N TRP A 39 -14.01 -3.91 -3.29
CA TRP A 39 -12.83 -3.54 -4.07
C TRP A 39 -12.61 -4.49 -5.24
N THR A 40 -12.81 -5.80 -5.01
CA THR A 40 -12.53 -6.87 -5.97
C THR A 40 -13.61 -7.04 -7.04
N ASN A 41 -14.64 -6.18 -7.06
CA ASN A 41 -15.59 -6.12 -8.16
C ASN A 41 -15.10 -5.09 -9.21
N SER A 42 -14.57 -5.57 -10.34
CA SER A 42 -14.05 -4.75 -11.43
C SER A 42 -15.06 -3.75 -12.01
N ALA A 43 -16.36 -4.00 -11.85
CA ALA A 43 -17.39 -3.06 -12.29
C ALA A 43 -17.41 -1.76 -11.47
N ASN A 44 -16.76 -1.72 -10.30
CA ASN A 44 -16.60 -0.52 -9.48
C ASN A 44 -15.38 0.35 -9.87
N TRP A 45 -14.66 -0.03 -10.92
CA TRP A 45 -13.45 0.66 -11.36
C TRP A 45 -13.59 1.14 -12.80
N SER A 46 -12.86 2.20 -13.15
CA SER A 46 -12.77 2.72 -14.52
C SER A 46 -12.06 1.77 -15.49
N VAL A 47 -11.47 0.69 -14.98
CA VAL A 47 -10.71 -0.33 -15.72
C VAL A 47 -11.08 -1.72 -15.22
N SER A 48 -10.84 -2.73 -16.04
CA SER A 48 -11.01 -4.14 -15.66
C SER A 48 -9.78 -4.97 -16.07
N PRO A 49 -9.27 -5.85 -15.19
CA PRO A 49 -9.76 -6.10 -13.83
C PRO A 49 -9.39 -4.97 -12.87
N TYR A 50 -9.98 -5.00 -11.67
CA TYR A 50 -9.72 -4.05 -10.58
C TYR A 50 -8.21 -3.88 -10.29
N PRO A 51 -7.76 -2.69 -9.84
CA PRO A 51 -6.37 -2.45 -9.48
C PRO A 51 -5.88 -3.38 -8.37
N SER A 52 -4.73 -4.02 -8.58
CA SER A 52 -4.03 -4.88 -7.62
C SER A 52 -2.56 -5.05 -8.02
N GLY A 53 -1.75 -5.65 -7.15
CA GLY A 53 -0.33 -5.91 -7.44
C GLY A 53 0.47 -4.61 -7.58
N GLY A 54 1.08 -4.38 -8.74
CA GLY A 54 1.91 -3.20 -9.03
C GLY A 54 1.13 -1.93 -9.39
N GLU A 55 -0.19 -1.95 -9.25
CA GLU A 55 -1.07 -0.90 -9.77
C GLU A 55 -1.43 0.17 -8.73
N THR A 56 -1.99 1.26 -9.24
CA THR A 56 -2.51 2.39 -8.46
C THR A 56 -4.03 2.38 -8.44
N ALA A 57 -4.62 2.45 -7.25
CA ALA A 57 -6.03 2.72 -7.05
C ALA A 57 -6.25 4.18 -6.70
N THR A 58 -7.02 4.89 -7.51
CA THR A 58 -7.32 6.31 -7.35
C THR A 58 -8.75 6.51 -6.88
N PHE A 59 -8.92 7.37 -5.88
CA PHE A 59 -10.20 7.86 -5.39
C PHE A 59 -10.23 9.37 -5.64
N SER A 60 -10.95 9.81 -6.66
CA SER A 60 -10.96 11.23 -7.06
C SER A 60 -12.34 11.87 -7.08
N GLU A 61 -13.40 11.07 -6.97
CA GLU A 61 -14.77 11.54 -7.11
C GLU A 61 -15.62 11.18 -5.88
N ALA A 62 -16.77 11.83 -5.81
CA ALA A 62 -17.82 11.44 -4.88
C ALA A 62 -18.33 10.04 -5.24
N SER A 63 -18.65 9.24 -4.24
CA SER A 63 -19.26 7.91 -4.42
C SER A 63 -20.27 7.65 -3.31
N ALA A 64 -21.32 6.90 -3.62
CA ALA A 64 -22.22 6.37 -2.61
C ALA A 64 -21.60 5.16 -1.85
N ASN A 65 -20.59 4.52 -2.44
CA ASN A 65 -19.90 3.35 -1.89
C ASN A 65 -18.54 3.77 -1.32
N THR A 66 -18.53 4.32 -0.10
CA THR A 66 -17.32 4.82 0.57
C THR A 66 -16.73 3.89 1.62
N ALA A 67 -17.49 2.87 2.03
CA ALA A 67 -17.13 1.87 3.04
C ALA A 67 -16.64 0.58 2.39
N LEU A 68 -15.41 0.56 1.88
CA LEU A 68 -14.91 -0.50 1.00
C LEU A 68 -14.48 -1.76 1.76
N ASN A 69 -14.90 -2.89 1.24
CA ASN A 69 -14.43 -4.21 1.63
C ASN A 69 -13.32 -4.68 0.66
N THR A 70 -12.14 -4.99 1.19
CA THR A 70 -10.97 -5.41 0.41
C THR A 70 -10.73 -6.92 0.41
N ALA A 71 -11.75 -7.72 0.72
CA ALA A 71 -11.62 -9.18 0.77
C ALA A 71 -11.17 -9.72 -0.60
N GLY A 72 -10.13 -10.54 -0.57
CA GLY A 72 -9.54 -11.12 -1.78
C GLY A 72 -8.57 -10.20 -2.54
N LEU A 73 -8.27 -8.99 -2.06
CA LEU A 73 -7.23 -8.15 -2.66
C LEU A 73 -5.83 -8.76 -2.39
N PRO A 74 -5.08 -9.21 -3.41
CA PRO A 74 -3.76 -9.82 -3.22
C PRO A 74 -2.65 -8.83 -2.84
N GLY A 75 -2.98 -7.55 -2.75
CA GLY A 75 -2.07 -6.43 -2.51
C GLY A 75 -2.18 -5.36 -3.58
N ILE A 76 -1.56 -4.21 -3.33
CA ILE A 76 -1.61 -3.02 -4.18
C ILE A 76 -0.30 -2.24 -4.03
N LEU A 77 0.10 -1.47 -5.04
CA LEU A 77 1.26 -0.61 -4.94
C LEU A 77 0.85 0.73 -4.35
N ASN A 78 -0.16 1.39 -4.93
CA ASN A 78 -0.55 2.72 -4.48
C ASN A 78 -2.06 2.84 -4.23
N ILE A 79 -2.40 3.60 -3.19
CA ILE A 79 -3.76 4.07 -2.92
C ILE A 79 -3.70 5.60 -2.83
N VAL A 80 -4.39 6.30 -3.74
CA VAL A 80 -4.31 7.75 -3.86
C VAL A 80 -5.70 8.36 -3.72
N PHE A 81 -5.85 9.28 -2.79
CA PHE A 81 -7.05 10.11 -2.62
C PHE A 81 -6.74 11.52 -3.13
N ASP A 82 -7.46 11.96 -4.15
CA ASP A 82 -7.15 13.20 -4.88
C ASP A 82 -8.39 14.03 -5.17
N THR A 83 -8.19 15.32 -5.46
CA THR A 83 -9.24 16.31 -5.77
C THR A 83 -10.14 16.74 -4.62
N ALA A 84 -10.74 17.92 -4.77
CA ALA A 84 -11.68 18.47 -3.80
C ALA A 84 -12.98 17.68 -3.67
N SER A 85 -13.31 16.83 -4.66
CA SER A 85 -14.57 16.08 -4.72
C SER A 85 -14.47 14.69 -4.08
N VAL A 86 -13.27 14.23 -3.70
CA VAL A 86 -13.12 12.91 -3.09
C VAL A 86 -13.94 12.79 -1.81
N ALA A 87 -14.76 11.73 -1.74
CA ALA A 87 -15.51 11.41 -0.54
C ALA A 87 -14.59 10.95 0.61
N ALA A 88 -15.13 10.90 1.83
CA ALA A 88 -14.44 10.28 2.96
C ALA A 88 -14.56 8.76 2.86
N TYR A 89 -13.48 8.07 2.51
CA TYR A 89 -13.46 6.61 2.41
C TYR A 89 -13.01 5.95 3.71
N THR A 90 -13.64 4.82 4.02
CA THR A 90 -13.17 3.84 4.99
C THR A 90 -12.89 2.56 4.23
N ILE A 91 -11.61 2.25 4.02
CA ILE A 91 -11.15 1.04 3.33
C ILE A 91 -10.84 -0.01 4.39
N GLY A 92 -11.47 -1.18 4.31
CA GLY A 92 -11.23 -2.27 5.26
C GLY A 92 -12.43 -2.75 6.07
N THR A 93 -13.66 -2.51 5.62
CA THR A 93 -14.87 -2.66 6.47
C THR A 93 -15.31 -4.10 6.75
N GLY A 94 -14.58 -5.10 6.24
CA GLY A 94 -14.80 -6.50 6.61
C GLY A 94 -14.19 -6.88 7.97
N THR A 95 -14.47 -8.08 8.45
CA THR A 95 -13.86 -8.59 9.69
C THR A 95 -12.37 -8.85 9.51
N SER A 96 -11.52 -8.14 10.27
CA SER A 96 -10.07 -8.35 10.35
C SER A 96 -9.36 -8.33 8.99
N GLN A 97 -9.65 -7.33 8.16
CA GLN A 97 -9.05 -7.24 6.83
C GLN A 97 -7.57 -6.87 6.89
N THR A 98 -6.82 -7.41 5.93
CA THR A 98 -5.41 -7.09 5.72
C THR A 98 -5.25 -6.49 4.33
N ASN A 99 -4.59 -5.34 4.22
CA ASN A 99 -4.13 -4.78 2.95
C ASN A 99 -2.62 -4.97 2.85
N ILE A 100 -2.15 -5.40 1.69
CA ILE A 100 -0.73 -5.65 1.44
C ILE A 100 -0.21 -4.54 0.53
N LEU A 101 0.73 -3.76 1.02
CA LEU A 101 1.47 -2.77 0.22
C LEU A 101 2.69 -3.44 -0.41
N ARG A 102 2.83 -3.34 -1.73
CA ARG A 102 4.00 -3.81 -2.48
C ARG A 102 5.20 -2.88 -2.30
N ASP A 103 6.41 -3.40 -2.51
CA ASP A 103 7.65 -2.61 -2.41
C ASP A 103 7.58 -1.32 -3.24
N GLY A 104 7.97 -0.20 -2.63
CA GLY A 104 7.85 1.15 -3.17
C GLY A 104 6.46 1.78 -3.02
N GLY A 105 5.52 1.06 -2.42
CA GLY A 105 4.12 1.47 -2.39
C GLY A 105 3.80 2.64 -1.46
N GLU A 106 2.74 3.37 -1.79
CA GLU A 106 2.32 4.58 -1.09
C GLU A 106 0.80 4.61 -0.83
N VAL A 107 0.41 5.03 0.37
CA VAL A 107 -0.95 5.53 0.64
C VAL A 107 -0.87 7.05 0.76
N ARG A 108 -1.60 7.76 -0.10
CA ARG A 108 -1.50 9.21 -0.24
C ARG A 108 -2.83 9.93 -0.19
N ILE A 109 -2.90 10.97 0.65
CA ILE A 109 -3.85 12.07 0.53
C ILE A 109 -3.12 13.23 -0.15
N THR A 110 -3.60 13.68 -1.32
CA THR A 110 -3.00 14.84 -2.01
C THR A 110 -3.41 16.15 -1.35
N GLY A 111 -2.69 17.23 -1.64
CA GLY A 111 -2.97 18.56 -1.07
C GLY A 111 -4.32 19.16 -1.51
N THR A 112 -5.00 18.57 -2.49
CA THR A 112 -6.31 19.00 -3.00
C THR A 112 -7.46 18.15 -2.46
N ALA A 113 -7.17 17.04 -1.78
CA ALA A 113 -8.17 16.09 -1.30
C ALA A 113 -9.22 16.73 -0.38
N GLY A 114 -10.50 16.64 -0.75
CA GLY A 114 -11.61 17.25 -0.01
C GLY A 114 -11.87 16.66 1.38
N ALA A 115 -11.45 15.42 1.65
CA ALA A 115 -11.82 14.66 2.84
C ALA A 115 -10.65 13.91 3.49
N SER A 116 -10.75 13.68 4.80
CA SER A 116 -9.89 12.76 5.56
C SER A 116 -10.21 11.31 5.17
N GLN A 117 -9.23 10.42 5.31
CA GLN A 117 -9.30 9.06 4.77
C GLN A 117 -8.87 8.04 5.82
N THR A 118 -9.53 6.89 5.83
CA THR A 118 -9.27 5.81 6.78
C THR A 118 -8.97 4.51 6.05
N LEU A 119 -7.82 3.89 6.34
CA LEU A 119 -7.54 2.49 6.07
C LEU A 119 -7.72 1.69 7.38
N ASP A 120 -8.92 1.18 7.60
CA ASP A 120 -9.27 0.35 8.75
C ASP A 120 -8.87 -1.12 8.53
N THR A 121 -7.59 -1.34 8.22
CA THR A 121 -7.03 -2.68 8.01
C THR A 121 -5.72 -2.85 8.75
N THR A 122 -5.28 -4.11 8.89
CA THR A 122 -3.86 -4.35 9.09
C THR A 122 -3.13 -4.12 7.78
N LEU A 123 -2.31 -3.07 7.72
CA LEU A 123 -1.45 -2.77 6.59
C LEU A 123 -0.16 -3.59 6.70
N ARG A 124 0.08 -4.48 5.74
CA ARG A 124 1.26 -5.35 5.67
C ARG A 124 2.27 -4.81 4.67
N LEU A 125 3.51 -4.64 5.13
CA LEU A 125 4.64 -4.16 4.33
C LEU A 125 5.38 -5.39 3.76
N GLY A 126 5.17 -5.70 2.48
CA GLY A 126 5.72 -6.90 1.81
C GLY A 126 4.76 -7.46 0.76
N PRO A 127 5.00 -8.64 0.17
CA PRO A 127 5.64 -9.83 0.76
C PRO A 127 7.14 -9.97 0.44
N ASP A 128 7.78 -8.97 -0.14
CA ASP A 128 9.17 -9.03 -0.58
C ASP A 128 10.12 -9.37 0.58
N SER A 129 10.99 -10.37 0.48
CA SER A 129 11.85 -10.80 1.60
C SER A 129 13.11 -9.96 1.81
N THR A 130 13.30 -8.92 0.98
CA THR A 130 14.46 -8.02 0.97
C THR A 130 14.16 -6.71 1.67
N THR A 131 15.19 -5.84 1.78
CA THR A 131 14.98 -4.44 2.16
C THR A 131 14.02 -3.78 1.18
N ALA A 132 13.02 -3.07 1.71
CA ALA A 132 11.94 -2.45 0.95
C ALA A 132 11.45 -1.17 1.64
N SER A 133 10.86 -0.27 0.86
CA SER A 133 10.44 1.05 1.35
C SER A 133 8.97 1.30 1.04
N TYR A 134 8.25 1.89 1.98
CA TYR A 134 6.81 2.15 1.91
C TYR A 134 6.52 3.53 2.44
N SER A 135 5.43 4.15 1.99
CA SER A 135 5.10 5.52 2.38
C SER A 135 3.65 5.68 2.83
N LEU A 136 3.46 6.42 3.93
CA LEU A 136 2.22 7.11 4.24
C LEU A 136 2.46 8.59 4.01
N ARG A 137 1.65 9.20 3.15
CA ARG A 137 1.81 10.59 2.75
C ARG A 137 0.51 11.36 2.90
N ASN A 138 0.55 12.44 3.66
CA ASN A 138 -0.57 13.36 3.77
C ASN A 138 -0.13 14.77 3.39
N ASP A 139 -0.34 15.16 2.13
CA ASP A 139 0.01 16.49 1.64
C ASP A 139 -1.02 17.57 2.04
N HIS A 140 -2.10 17.22 2.74
CA HIS A 140 -3.18 18.15 3.07
C HIS A 140 -3.16 18.53 4.57
N ALA A 141 -2.82 19.80 4.85
CA ALA A 141 -2.64 20.29 6.23
C ALA A 141 -3.87 20.11 7.15
N ALA A 142 -5.09 20.28 6.62
CA ALA A 142 -6.34 20.14 7.38
C ALA A 142 -7.02 18.76 7.33
N ARG A 143 -6.43 17.76 6.64
CA ARG A 143 -6.98 16.39 6.61
C ARG A 143 -6.13 15.45 7.43
N THR A 144 -6.72 14.32 7.79
CA THR A 144 -6.04 13.24 8.50
C THR A 144 -6.04 11.99 7.63
N LEU A 145 -4.88 11.34 7.55
CA LEU A 145 -4.77 9.96 7.08
C LEU A 145 -4.74 9.06 8.31
N THR A 146 -5.78 8.25 8.48
CA THR A 146 -5.88 7.27 9.55
C THR A 146 -5.60 5.89 8.99
N VAL A 147 -4.72 5.13 9.62
CA VAL A 147 -4.37 3.76 9.26
C VAL A 147 -4.53 2.89 10.50
N GLY A 148 -5.00 1.66 10.32
CA GLY A 148 -5.08 0.65 11.37
C GLY A 148 -3.69 0.15 11.82
N ALA A 149 -3.59 -1.13 12.15
CA ALA A 149 -2.31 -1.72 12.51
C ALA A 149 -1.35 -1.73 11.31
N ILE A 150 -0.05 -1.59 11.54
CA ILE A 150 0.96 -1.73 10.49
C ILE A 150 1.95 -2.79 10.93
N GLY A 151 2.27 -3.72 10.03
CA GLY A 151 3.31 -4.69 10.33
C GLY A 151 4.09 -5.15 9.12
N GLY A 152 5.33 -5.58 9.40
CA GLY A 152 6.09 -6.36 8.43
C GLY A 152 5.34 -7.62 8.00
N MET A 153 5.60 -8.06 6.77
CA MET A 153 5.04 -9.31 6.24
C MET A 153 6.06 -10.44 6.16
N SER A 154 7.29 -10.12 5.75
CA SER A 154 8.36 -11.08 5.45
C SER A 154 9.73 -10.45 5.76
N GLY A 155 10.82 -11.22 5.68
CA GLY A 155 12.16 -10.80 6.13
C GLY A 155 12.70 -9.48 5.54
N GLY A 156 13.90 -9.11 5.99
CA GLY A 156 14.56 -7.87 5.60
C GLY A 156 14.08 -6.64 6.36
N THR A 157 14.64 -5.48 6.03
CA THR A 157 14.27 -4.19 6.63
C THR A 157 13.14 -3.54 5.85
N LYS A 158 12.06 -3.20 6.54
CA LYS A 158 10.93 -2.43 6.01
C LYS A 158 11.06 -1.01 6.53
N THR A 159 11.26 -0.06 5.62
CA THR A 159 11.29 1.36 5.96
C THR A 159 9.91 1.95 5.71
N LEU A 160 9.29 2.49 6.76
CA LEU A 160 8.05 3.26 6.67
C LEU A 160 8.38 4.75 6.67
N ASN A 161 8.13 5.41 5.55
CA ASN A 161 8.30 6.86 5.42
C ASN A 161 6.98 7.55 5.75
N LEU A 162 7.03 8.50 6.67
CA LEU A 162 5.90 9.33 7.06
C LEU A 162 6.13 10.73 6.48
N ASN A 163 5.38 11.08 5.43
CA ASN A 163 5.64 12.22 4.56
C ASN A 163 4.46 13.22 4.52
N GLY A 164 4.74 14.44 4.08
CA GLY A 164 3.72 15.48 3.83
C GLY A 164 3.59 16.47 4.99
N VAL A 165 2.46 17.17 5.07
CA VAL A 165 2.24 18.28 6.02
C VAL A 165 1.00 18.07 6.92
N GLY A 166 0.12 17.15 6.55
CA GLY A 166 -1.08 16.82 7.31
C GLY A 166 -0.85 15.77 8.38
N THR A 167 -1.83 15.58 9.25
CA THR A 167 -1.74 14.60 10.34
C THR A 167 -1.79 13.16 9.80
N ILE A 168 -0.92 12.30 10.31
CA ILE A 168 -0.97 10.85 10.07
C ILE A 168 -1.25 10.16 11.42
N THR A 169 -2.28 9.34 11.47
CA THR A 169 -2.66 8.60 12.68
C THR A 169 -2.57 7.11 12.42
N VAL A 170 -1.85 6.39 13.27
CA VAL A 170 -1.80 4.93 13.29
C VAL A 170 -2.56 4.46 14.53
N GLU A 171 -3.76 3.92 14.32
CA GLU A 171 -4.65 3.46 15.40
C GLU A 171 -4.20 2.15 16.02
N GLY A 172 -3.67 1.25 15.19
CA GLY A 172 -3.20 -0.06 15.64
C GLY A 172 -1.72 -0.09 16.02
N PRO A 173 -1.22 -1.25 16.45
CA PRO A 173 0.19 -1.41 16.77
C PRO A 173 1.09 -1.30 15.53
N LEU A 174 2.32 -0.82 15.74
CA LEU A 174 3.42 -0.95 14.77
C LEU A 174 4.25 -2.17 15.14
N GLN A 175 4.24 -3.20 14.30
CA GLN A 175 4.87 -4.47 14.61
C GLN A 175 5.90 -4.86 13.56
N ARG A 176 7.08 -5.26 14.03
CA ARG A 176 8.08 -5.93 13.19
C ARG A 176 7.55 -7.16 12.48
N ALA A 177 6.75 -7.97 13.18
CA ALA A 177 6.42 -9.33 12.79
C ALA A 177 7.70 -10.10 12.39
N SER A 178 7.76 -10.66 11.18
CA SER A 178 8.93 -11.38 10.65
C SER A 178 9.99 -10.46 10.03
N SER A 179 9.83 -9.15 10.10
CA SER A 179 10.72 -8.15 9.49
C SER A 179 11.51 -7.36 10.54
N VAL A 180 12.47 -6.57 10.07
CA VAL A 180 12.92 -5.36 10.77
C VAL A 180 12.03 -4.19 10.33
N LEU A 181 11.67 -3.29 11.25
CA LEU A 181 10.85 -2.12 10.94
C LEU A 181 11.60 -0.85 11.35
N ASP A 182 11.83 0.01 10.36
CA ASP A 182 12.41 1.34 10.52
C ASP A 182 11.39 2.40 10.16
N ILE A 183 11.49 3.57 10.80
CA ILE A 183 10.67 4.73 10.47
C ILE A 183 11.57 5.87 10.01
N THR A 184 11.19 6.50 8.90
CA THR A 184 11.71 7.80 8.49
C THR A 184 10.58 8.82 8.61
N TYR A 185 10.70 9.75 9.55
CA TYR A 185 9.71 10.79 9.77
C TYR A 185 10.14 12.09 9.07
N ASN A 186 9.55 12.36 7.92
CA ASN A 186 9.81 13.54 7.08
C ASN A 186 8.67 14.58 7.13
N SER A 187 7.55 14.25 7.76
CA SER A 187 6.34 15.08 7.72
C SER A 187 6.38 16.21 8.75
N SER A 188 6.00 17.42 8.35
CA SER A 188 5.81 18.54 9.28
C SER A 188 4.48 18.48 10.04
N GLY A 189 3.58 17.55 9.68
CA GLY A 189 2.35 17.28 10.39
C GLY A 189 2.58 16.32 11.57
N ALA A 190 1.66 16.31 12.54
CA ALA A 190 1.74 15.40 13.67
C ALA A 190 1.59 13.94 13.23
N VAL A 191 2.35 13.05 13.86
CA VAL A 191 2.19 11.59 13.77
C VAL A 191 1.65 11.08 15.10
N ASN A 192 0.45 10.51 15.10
CA ASN A 192 -0.14 9.92 16.29
C ASN A 192 0.03 8.39 16.25
N LEU A 193 0.66 7.82 17.27
CA LEU A 193 0.83 6.38 17.47
C LEU A 193 -0.06 5.92 18.63
N ASN A 194 -1.26 5.44 18.29
CA ASN A 194 -2.29 5.07 19.26
C ASN A 194 -2.26 3.58 19.63
N GLY A 195 -1.42 2.78 18.97
CA GLY A 195 -1.09 1.42 19.37
C GLY A 195 0.35 1.27 19.85
N ASN A 196 0.64 0.16 20.53
CA ASN A 196 2.01 -0.18 20.91
C ASN A 196 2.90 -0.32 19.69
N ALA A 197 4.02 0.37 19.68
CA ALA A 197 4.98 0.38 18.59
C ALA A 197 6.27 -0.36 18.99
N SER A 198 6.73 -1.27 18.14
CA SER A 198 8.01 -1.95 18.27
C SER A 198 8.80 -1.79 16.97
N ILE A 199 9.84 -0.96 16.99
CA ILE A 199 10.66 -0.59 15.83
C ILE A 199 12.15 -0.78 16.13
N ARG A 200 12.99 -0.75 15.10
CA ARG A 200 14.46 -0.76 15.25
C ARG A 200 15.01 0.63 15.39
N GLN A 201 14.58 1.53 14.52
CA GLN A 201 15.03 2.90 14.56
C GLN A 201 13.94 3.84 14.06
N ILE A 202 14.03 5.09 14.51
CA ILE A 202 13.33 6.23 13.94
C ILE A 202 14.30 7.36 13.64
N GLN A 203 14.30 7.79 12.38
CA GLN A 203 15.02 8.97 11.92
C GLN A 203 14.04 10.12 11.74
N ILE A 204 14.28 11.25 12.41
CA ILE A 204 13.43 12.43 12.40
C ILE A 204 14.09 13.51 11.55
N ASN A 205 13.53 13.74 10.36
CA ASN A 205 13.94 14.78 9.42
C ASN A 205 12.92 15.94 9.38
N ALA A 206 11.83 15.82 10.13
CA ALA A 206 10.72 16.74 10.12
C ALA A 206 11.05 18.08 10.79
N THR A 207 10.83 19.19 10.07
CA THR A 207 10.82 20.53 10.67
C THR A 207 9.54 20.70 11.48
N ASN A 208 9.68 20.91 12.79
CA ASN A 208 8.56 21.04 13.76
C ASN A 208 7.64 19.80 13.86
N GLY A 209 8.11 18.65 13.41
CA GLY A 209 7.36 17.41 13.51
C GLY A 209 7.13 16.99 14.97
N VAL A 210 5.94 16.47 15.26
CA VAL A 210 5.56 15.96 16.57
C VAL A 210 5.11 14.51 16.43
N ILE A 211 5.71 13.63 17.23
CA ILE A 211 5.22 12.25 17.41
C ILE A 211 4.48 12.19 18.74
N ASN A 212 3.18 11.95 18.68
CA ASN A 212 2.33 11.76 19.86
C ASN A 212 2.18 10.26 20.13
N LEU A 213 2.30 9.88 21.39
CA LEU A 213 1.94 8.54 21.86
C LEU A 213 0.56 8.60 22.51
N GLY A 214 -0.34 7.72 22.07
CA GLY A 214 -1.65 7.55 22.70
C GLY A 214 -1.54 7.22 24.19
N ALA A 215 -2.56 7.56 24.96
CA ALA A 215 -2.57 7.27 26.39
C ALA A 215 -2.44 5.75 26.63
N GLY A 216 -1.49 5.36 27.49
CA GLY A 216 -1.26 3.95 27.82
C GLY A 216 -0.52 3.13 26.76
N THR A 217 0.01 3.76 25.71
CA THR A 217 0.80 3.06 24.68
C THR A 217 2.29 3.17 24.95
N THR A 218 3.06 2.28 24.33
CA THR A 218 4.52 2.27 24.42
C THR A 218 5.16 2.33 23.04
N LEU A 219 6.22 3.13 22.90
CA LEU A 219 7.17 3.04 21.78
C LEU A 219 8.44 2.32 22.25
N THR A 220 8.64 1.10 21.76
CA THR A 220 9.85 0.31 21.99
C THR A 220 10.79 0.44 20.79
N VAL A 221 11.98 0.97 21.03
CA VAL A 221 13.07 1.05 20.05
C VAL A 221 14.18 0.09 20.49
N SER A 222 14.43 -0.95 19.71
CA SER A 222 15.42 -1.99 20.06
C SER A 222 16.36 -2.28 18.89
N ASN A 223 17.64 -1.94 18.99
CA ASN A 223 18.55 -2.02 17.84
C ASN A 223 19.84 -2.81 18.08
N GLY A 224 19.93 -3.54 19.20
CA GLY A 224 21.10 -4.35 19.52
C GLY A 224 22.39 -3.55 19.74
N GLY A 225 22.33 -2.23 19.98
CA GLY A 225 23.49 -1.38 20.27
C GLY A 225 23.83 -0.29 19.24
N GLY A 226 22.95 -0.03 18.25
CA GLY A 226 23.12 1.05 17.26
C GLY A 226 22.42 2.37 17.62
N SER A 227 22.21 3.25 16.63
CA SER A 227 21.34 4.43 16.78
C SER A 227 19.86 4.03 16.77
N GLY A 228 19.10 4.43 17.79
CA GLY A 228 17.69 4.07 17.95
C GLY A 228 16.77 5.23 17.57
N ILE A 229 17.04 6.40 18.12
CA ILE A 229 16.32 7.64 17.83
C ILE A 229 17.37 8.65 17.37
N MET A 230 17.20 9.22 16.18
CA MET A 230 18.18 10.13 15.58
C MET A 230 17.48 11.26 14.83
N ALA A 231 18.02 12.48 14.93
CA ALA A 231 17.65 13.59 14.05
C ALA A 231 18.57 13.62 12.83
N ALA A 232 18.08 14.04 11.66
CA ALA A 232 18.98 14.36 10.55
C ALA A 232 19.85 15.58 10.88
N SER A 233 21.12 15.50 10.50
CA SER A 233 22.07 16.61 10.47
C SER A 233 21.72 17.63 9.40
#